data_AF-A0A8C4NFB0-F1
#
_entry.id   AF-A0A8C4NFB0-F1
#
_cell.length_a   1.000
_cell.length_b   1.000
_cell.length_c   1.000
_cell.angle_alpha   90.00
_cell.angle_beta   90.00
_cell.angle_gamma   90.00
#
_symmetry.space_group_name_H-M   'P 1'
#
loop_
_entity.id
_entity.type
_entity.pdbx_description
1 polymer ?
#
loop_
_entity_poly.entity_id
_entity_poly.type
_entity_poly.pdbx_seq_one_letter_code
_entity_poly.pdbx_strand_id
1 'polypeptide(L)'
;MLSALTYGRCVARALLGGLVTRQNREFGLVTASCGVAKHVGHAGAAYGDDAFFVVKHRAADVLVVLVLFVSFLVLFVSSPTVSFVPHSPISSLPSIGSSTACVVVLDRTSRRLFAANLGDSGFVVVRAGVVVHRSNEQQHYFNTPYQLAIAPPEAQNLALSDSPDMADSSWFSVELGDVIVTATDGLFDNLPDYMILDELRGIKDSSEASLRRIAENMAQRARRLAYDPNYMSPFARSACDNGLDVTGGKPDDITVLLSVVTEYAGD
;
A
#
# COMPACT_ATOMS: atom_id res chain seq x y z
N MET A 1 -5.71 -20.61 -26.86
CA MET A 1 -5.70 -19.30 -26.18
C MET A 1 -4.28 -19.00 -25.76
N LEU A 2 -3.73 -17.87 -26.20
CA LEU A 2 -2.36 -17.44 -25.90
C LEU A 2 -2.28 -17.08 -24.41
N SER A 3 -1.29 -17.64 -23.70
CA SER A 3 -1.22 -17.58 -22.23
C SER A 3 -0.96 -16.17 -21.70
N ALA A 4 -1.35 -15.91 -20.44
CA ALA A 4 -1.15 -14.66 -19.70
C ALA A 4 0.30 -14.13 -19.74
N LEU A 5 1.26 -15.06 -19.91
CA LEU A 5 2.69 -14.81 -20.07
C LEU A 5 3.01 -14.03 -21.36
N THR A 6 2.26 -14.24 -22.44
CA THR A 6 2.45 -13.57 -23.73
C THR A 6 1.92 -12.14 -23.70
N TYR A 7 0.75 -11.91 -23.08
CA TYR A 7 0.18 -10.55 -22.95
C TYR A 7 0.92 -9.69 -21.93
N GLY A 8 1.33 -10.25 -20.78
CA GLY A 8 2.18 -9.54 -19.82
C GLY A 8 3.53 -9.14 -20.43
N ARG A 9 4.12 -10.01 -21.27
CA ARG A 9 5.31 -9.67 -22.06
C ARG A 9 5.05 -8.62 -23.12
N CYS A 10 3.90 -8.61 -23.77
CA CYS A 10 3.55 -7.60 -24.78
C CYS A 10 3.26 -6.24 -24.15
N VAL A 11 2.60 -6.18 -22.98
CA VAL A 11 2.34 -4.93 -22.25
C VAL A 11 3.63 -4.39 -21.63
N ALA A 12 4.42 -5.24 -20.96
CA ALA A 12 5.74 -4.84 -20.46
C ALA A 12 6.68 -4.44 -21.60
N ARG A 13 6.68 -5.13 -22.75
CA ARG A 13 7.45 -4.71 -23.94
C ARG A 13 6.88 -3.48 -24.64
N ALA A 14 5.58 -3.24 -24.62
CA ALA A 14 4.98 -2.03 -25.20
C ALA A 14 5.27 -0.81 -24.32
N LEU A 15 5.39 -0.99 -23.00
CA LEU A 15 5.78 0.05 -22.04
C LEU A 15 7.30 0.25 -21.95
N LEU A 16 8.11 -0.79 -22.20
CA LEU A 16 9.58 -0.78 -22.02
C LEU A 16 10.38 -0.92 -23.34
N GLY A 17 9.71 -0.95 -24.49
CA GLY A 17 10.29 -1.25 -25.80
C GLY A 17 11.05 -0.09 -26.40
N GLY A 18 12.20 0.27 -25.84
CA GLY A 18 13.05 1.27 -26.49
C GLY A 18 14.32 1.74 -25.78
N LEU A 19 14.81 1.14 -24.70
CA LEU A 19 15.96 1.70 -23.99
C LEU A 19 17.15 0.75 -23.88
N VAL A 20 18.19 1.17 -24.59
CA VAL A 20 19.55 0.65 -24.65
C VAL A 20 20.20 0.70 -23.27
N THR A 21 20.86 -0.40 -22.91
CA THR A 21 21.74 -0.53 -21.74
C THR A 21 22.78 0.58 -21.71
N ARG A 22 22.77 1.39 -20.65
CA ARG A 22 23.89 2.27 -20.30
C ARG A 22 24.24 2.11 -18.84
N GLN A 23 25.53 1.91 -18.58
CA GLN A 23 26.18 1.77 -17.28
C GLN A 23 25.87 2.94 -16.34
N ASN A 24 24.76 2.87 -15.61
CA ASN A 24 24.46 3.76 -14.49
C ASN A 24 23.99 2.87 -13.35
N ARG A 25 24.46 3.11 -12.12
CA ARG A 25 23.99 2.35 -10.95
C ARG A 25 22.46 2.47 -10.89
N GLU A 26 21.79 1.37 -11.15
CA GLU A 26 20.32 1.26 -11.13
C GLU A 26 19.85 1.33 -9.67
N PHE A 27 18.64 1.85 -9.46
CA PHE A 27 18.05 1.90 -8.13
C PHE A 27 17.21 0.65 -7.87
N GLY A 28 17.06 0.28 -6.61
CA GLY A 28 16.13 -0.77 -6.19
C GLY A 28 15.59 -0.56 -4.79
N LEU A 29 14.66 -1.43 -4.42
CA LEU A 29 14.02 -1.42 -3.11
C LEU A 29 14.42 -2.66 -2.31
N VAL A 30 14.88 -2.42 -1.09
CA VAL A 30 14.75 -3.40 -0.01
C VAL A 30 13.46 -3.09 0.72
N THR A 31 12.56 -4.06 0.81
CA THR A 31 11.21 -3.88 1.36
C THR A 31 10.93 -4.94 2.41
N ALA A 32 10.35 -4.52 3.53
CA ALA A 32 9.72 -5.42 4.49
C ALA A 32 8.26 -5.01 4.70
N SER A 33 7.45 -5.94 5.21
CA SER A 33 6.04 -5.71 5.49
C SER A 33 5.65 -6.14 6.90
N CYS A 34 4.63 -5.51 7.45
CA CYS A 34 3.94 -5.94 8.67
C CYS A 34 2.45 -5.71 8.55
N GLY A 35 1.66 -6.63 9.13
CA GLY A 35 0.21 -6.60 9.14
C GLY A 35 -0.35 -6.89 10.51
N VAL A 36 -1.36 -6.15 10.93
CA VAL A 36 -2.03 -6.33 12.21
C VAL A 36 -3.54 -6.20 12.01
N ALA A 37 -4.27 -7.28 12.30
CA ALA A 37 -5.73 -7.27 12.20
C ALA A 37 -6.38 -6.50 13.36
N LYS A 38 -7.53 -5.88 13.09
CA LYS A 38 -8.38 -5.19 14.08
C LYS A 38 -8.81 -6.14 15.19
N HIS A 39 -9.46 -7.26 14.85
CA HIS A 39 -9.99 -8.18 15.86
C HIS A 39 -8.98 -9.27 16.25
N VAL A 40 -8.74 -9.45 17.56
CA VAL A 40 -7.85 -10.49 18.12
C VAL A 40 -8.48 -11.89 18.12
N GLY A 41 -9.58 -12.09 17.37
CA GLY A 41 -10.56 -13.15 17.65
C GLY A 41 -10.36 -14.49 16.94
N HIS A 42 -9.62 -14.57 15.84
CA HIS A 42 -9.42 -15.83 15.11
C HIS A 42 -7.93 -16.06 14.85
N ALA A 43 -7.46 -17.25 15.21
CA ALA A 43 -6.05 -17.62 15.24
C ALA A 43 -5.28 -17.18 13.97
N GLY A 44 -4.30 -16.27 14.14
CA GLY A 44 -3.16 -16.17 13.24
C GLY A 44 -3.33 -15.42 11.92
N ALA A 45 -4.45 -14.77 11.63
CA ALA A 45 -4.57 -13.94 10.43
C ALA A 45 -3.81 -12.61 10.62
N ALA A 46 -2.54 -12.57 10.22
CA ALA A 46 -1.85 -11.30 9.98
C ALA A 46 -2.59 -10.58 8.83
N TYR A 47 -2.66 -9.24 8.88
CA TYR A 47 -3.28 -8.36 7.86
C TYR A 47 -4.82 -8.25 7.87
N GLY A 48 -5.58 -9.12 8.57
CA GLY A 48 -7.04 -8.95 8.65
C GLY A 48 -7.72 -9.01 7.28
N ASP A 49 -8.47 -7.96 6.92
CA ASP A 49 -9.08 -7.80 5.60
C ASP A 49 -8.14 -7.11 4.57
N ASP A 50 -6.95 -6.67 4.98
CA ASP A 50 -5.97 -6.05 4.08
C ASP A 50 -5.18 -7.10 3.27
N ALA A 51 -4.68 -6.66 2.12
CA ALA A 51 -3.74 -7.42 1.30
C ALA A 51 -2.61 -6.54 0.78
N PHE A 52 -1.46 -7.14 0.52
CA PHE A 52 -0.34 -6.47 -0.15
C PHE A 52 0.39 -7.43 -1.07
N PHE A 53 1.15 -6.88 -2.02
CA PHE A 53 2.14 -7.65 -2.76
C PHE A 53 3.33 -6.78 -3.17
N VAL A 54 4.49 -7.44 -3.27
CA VAL A 54 5.74 -6.84 -3.72
C VAL A 54 6.24 -7.64 -4.92
N VAL A 55 6.46 -6.97 -6.05
CA VAL A 55 6.98 -7.60 -7.26
C VAL A 55 8.30 -6.95 -7.64
N LYS A 56 9.35 -7.75 -7.67
CA LYS A 56 10.65 -7.34 -8.22
C LYS A 56 10.73 -7.76 -9.68
N HIS A 57 10.97 -6.80 -10.56
CA HIS A 57 11.24 -7.01 -11.97
C HIS A 57 12.58 -6.39 -12.35
N ARG A 58 13.18 -6.86 -13.45
CA ARG A 58 14.48 -6.35 -13.94
C ARG A 58 14.49 -4.85 -14.15
N ALA A 59 13.37 -4.27 -14.59
CA ALA A 59 13.25 -2.84 -14.89
C ALA A 59 12.61 -2.01 -13.76
N ALA A 60 11.93 -2.65 -12.80
CA ALA A 60 11.14 -1.93 -11.80
C ALA A 60 10.90 -2.76 -10.53
N ASP A 61 10.71 -2.09 -9.40
CA ASP A 61 10.11 -2.66 -8.19
C ASP A 61 8.68 -2.13 -8.04
N VAL A 62 7.71 -3.01 -7.77
CA VAL A 62 6.30 -2.66 -7.59
C VAL A 62 5.87 -3.01 -6.17
N LEU A 63 5.27 -2.06 -5.47
CA LEU A 63 4.66 -2.18 -4.16
C LEU A 63 3.17 -1.92 -4.28
N VAL A 64 2.33 -2.79 -3.72
CA VAL A 64 0.88 -2.59 -3.71
C VAL A 64 0.32 -2.91 -2.34
N VAL A 65 -0.58 -2.06 -1.86
CA VAL A 65 -1.41 -2.26 -0.68
C VAL A 65 -2.88 -2.09 -1.07
N LEU A 66 -3.73 -2.99 -0.58
CA LEU A 66 -5.16 -3.07 -0.84
C LEU A 66 -5.89 -3.22 0.50
N VAL A 67 -6.99 -2.50 0.70
CA VAL A 67 -7.98 -2.80 1.75
C VAL A 67 -9.15 -3.51 1.10
N LEU A 68 -9.59 -4.67 1.62
CA LEU A 68 -10.68 -5.45 1.02
C LEU A 68 -11.94 -5.42 1.89
N PHE A 69 -13.04 -4.86 1.39
CA PHE A 69 -14.34 -4.92 2.06
C PHE A 69 -15.16 -6.09 1.48
N VAL A 70 -15.00 -7.26 2.11
CA VAL A 70 -15.66 -8.57 1.83
C VAL A 70 -15.27 -9.22 0.49
N SER A 71 -14.87 -10.49 0.57
CA SER A 71 -14.57 -11.43 -0.53
C SER A 71 -14.19 -10.75 -1.85
N PHE A 72 -13.04 -10.11 -1.92
CA PHE A 72 -12.46 -9.66 -3.18
C PHE A 72 -11.17 -10.45 -3.42
N LEU A 73 -11.22 -11.45 -4.30
CA LEU A 73 -10.03 -12.04 -4.88
C LEU A 73 -10.25 -12.45 -6.33
N VAL A 74 -10.57 -11.47 -7.18
CA VAL A 74 -10.54 -11.56 -8.65
C VAL A 74 -10.37 -10.10 -9.12
N LEU A 75 -9.33 -9.59 -9.78
CA LEU A 75 -8.31 -10.08 -10.71
C LEU A 75 -7.02 -9.27 -10.49
N PHE A 76 -5.90 -9.86 -10.09
CA PHE A 76 -4.57 -9.48 -10.59
C PHE A 76 -3.58 -10.64 -10.40
N VAL A 77 -2.99 -11.05 -11.53
CA VAL A 77 -1.81 -11.91 -11.70
C VAL A 77 -1.85 -13.34 -11.14
N SER A 78 -2.12 -14.30 -12.04
CA SER A 78 -1.66 -15.68 -11.86
C SER A 78 -0.29 -15.89 -12.51
N SER A 79 0.79 -15.97 -11.71
CA SER A 79 2.00 -16.72 -12.09
C SER A 79 2.87 -17.11 -10.89
N PRO A 80 3.65 -18.21 -11.00
CA PRO A 80 4.05 -19.08 -9.89
C PRO A 80 5.39 -18.73 -9.24
N THR A 81 5.73 -17.45 -9.17
CA THR A 81 6.98 -16.97 -8.50
C THR A 81 6.70 -15.91 -7.43
N VAL A 82 5.42 -15.77 -7.10
CA VAL A 82 4.89 -14.85 -6.10
C VAL A 82 4.90 -15.56 -4.76
N SER A 83 5.47 -14.93 -3.73
CA SER A 83 5.17 -15.29 -2.34
C SER A 83 3.74 -14.85 -2.04
N PHE A 84 2.79 -15.70 -2.44
CA PHE A 84 1.36 -15.53 -2.16
C PHE A 84 1.09 -16.24 -0.83
N VAL A 85 0.60 -15.52 0.18
CA VAL A 85 0.06 -16.14 1.41
C VAL A 85 -1.46 -15.99 1.39
N PRO A 86 -2.20 -16.89 0.70
CA PRO A 86 -3.65 -16.94 0.84
C PRO A 86 -4.02 -17.72 2.10
N HIS A 87 -4.85 -17.14 2.96
CA HIS A 87 -5.45 -17.87 4.09
C HIS A 87 -6.81 -18.50 3.79
N SER A 88 -7.25 -18.56 2.53
CA SER A 88 -8.51 -19.24 2.17
C SER A 88 -8.56 -19.74 0.70
N PRO A 89 -9.25 -20.85 0.40
CA PRO A 89 -9.36 -21.42 -0.94
C PRO A 89 -10.21 -20.53 -1.88
N ILE A 90 -9.72 -20.35 -3.11
CA ILE A 90 -10.33 -19.54 -4.17
C ILE A 90 -11.50 -20.32 -4.80
N SER A 91 -12.73 -19.80 -4.71
CA SER A 91 -13.90 -20.32 -5.43
C SER A 91 -14.21 -19.43 -6.65
N SER A 92 -14.66 -20.04 -7.74
CA SER A 92 -14.76 -19.46 -9.09
C SER A 92 -15.98 -18.55 -9.34
N LEU A 93 -16.41 -17.78 -8.35
CA LEU A 93 -17.47 -16.77 -8.50
C LEU A 93 -16.87 -15.37 -8.52
N PRO A 94 -17.45 -14.38 -9.23
CA PRO A 94 -17.12 -12.98 -9.04
C PRO A 94 -17.34 -12.66 -7.57
N SER A 95 -16.25 -12.40 -6.89
CA SER A 95 -16.23 -12.23 -5.47
C SER A 95 -16.75 -10.82 -5.20
N ILE A 96 -18.00 -10.73 -4.72
CA ILE A 96 -18.69 -9.47 -4.42
C ILE A 96 -17.94 -8.76 -3.30
N GLY A 97 -17.65 -7.48 -3.50
CA GLY A 97 -16.96 -6.64 -2.53
C GLY A 97 -16.48 -5.33 -3.11
N SER A 98 -15.72 -4.59 -2.31
CA SER A 98 -15.03 -3.38 -2.75
C SER A 98 -13.62 -3.29 -2.20
N SER A 99 -12.79 -2.44 -2.80
CA SER A 99 -11.41 -2.27 -2.38
C SER A 99 -10.86 -0.89 -2.73
N THR A 100 -10.06 -0.34 -1.80
CA THR A 100 -9.13 0.76 -2.09
C THR A 100 -7.81 0.17 -2.58
N ALA A 101 -7.04 0.94 -3.36
CA ALA A 101 -5.79 0.47 -3.92
C ALA A 101 -4.74 1.57 -4.00
N CYS A 102 -3.59 1.35 -3.35
CA CYS A 102 -2.40 2.18 -3.52
C CYS A 102 -1.31 1.37 -4.21
N VAL A 103 -0.92 1.80 -5.41
CA VAL A 103 0.14 1.18 -6.22
C VAL A 103 1.32 2.15 -6.31
N VAL A 104 2.51 1.67 -5.98
CA VAL A 104 3.77 2.43 -6.08
C VAL A 104 4.79 1.62 -6.89
N VAL A 105 5.36 2.22 -7.92
CA VAL A 105 6.32 1.60 -8.85
C VAL A 105 7.61 2.41 -8.89
N LEU A 106 8.72 1.83 -8.46
CA LEU A 106 10.05 2.37 -8.72
C LEU A 106 10.51 1.94 -10.10
N ASP A 107 10.62 2.87 -11.04
CA ASP A 107 11.37 2.65 -12.27
C ASP A 107 12.87 2.82 -12.01
N ARG A 108 13.64 1.73 -12.16
CA ARG A 108 15.06 1.70 -11.85
C ARG A 108 15.87 2.64 -12.73
N THR A 109 15.41 2.84 -13.97
CA THR A 109 16.15 3.58 -15.00
C THR A 109 15.96 5.08 -14.84
N SER A 110 14.71 5.54 -14.74
CA SER A 110 14.42 6.96 -14.55
C SER A 110 14.63 7.45 -13.11
N ARG A 111 14.81 6.53 -12.14
CA ARG A 111 14.92 6.84 -10.71
C ARG A 111 13.72 7.63 -10.20
N ARG A 112 12.53 7.18 -10.64
CA ARG A 112 11.26 7.78 -10.28
C ARG A 112 10.35 6.73 -9.67
N LEU A 113 9.64 7.15 -8.63
CA LEU A 113 8.43 6.49 -8.18
C LEU A 113 7.28 7.01 -9.04
N PHE A 114 6.48 6.10 -9.55
CA PHE A 114 5.17 6.37 -10.11
C PHE A 114 4.15 5.78 -9.15
N ALA A 115 3.09 6.52 -8.86
CA ALA A 115 2.04 6.04 -7.98
C ALA A 115 0.67 6.27 -8.59
N ALA A 116 -0.25 5.38 -8.26
CA ALA A 116 -1.67 5.53 -8.50
C ALA A 116 -2.39 5.11 -7.21
N ASN A 117 -3.09 6.06 -6.59
CA ASN A 117 -3.86 5.83 -5.37
C ASN A 117 -5.35 5.96 -5.69
N LEU A 118 -6.15 4.99 -5.26
CA LEU A 118 -7.61 5.03 -5.31
C LEU A 118 -8.15 4.72 -3.91
N GLY A 119 -8.64 5.74 -3.22
CA GLY A 119 -9.12 5.64 -1.84
C GLY A 119 -8.20 6.32 -0.83
N ASP A 120 -8.22 5.86 0.41
CA ASP A 120 -7.56 6.46 1.58
C ASP A 120 -6.40 5.63 2.15
N SER A 121 -6.02 4.54 1.47
CA SER A 121 -4.65 4.04 1.52
C SER A 121 -3.68 5.09 0.95
N GLY A 122 -2.38 4.89 1.14
CA GLY A 122 -1.43 5.82 0.57
C GLY A 122 0.04 5.49 0.81
N PHE A 123 0.88 6.47 0.52
CA PHE A 123 2.31 6.39 0.78
C PHE A 123 2.91 7.74 1.16
N VAL A 124 4.01 7.68 1.90
CA VAL A 124 4.89 8.82 2.17
C VAL A 124 6.34 8.49 1.80
N VAL A 125 7.04 9.48 1.29
CA VAL A 125 8.48 9.41 1.02
C VAL A 125 9.20 10.31 2.02
N VAL A 126 10.18 9.73 2.71
CA VAL A 126 10.98 10.40 3.74
C VAL A 126 12.43 10.44 3.27
N ARG A 127 13.00 11.63 3.25
CA ARG A 127 14.42 11.88 2.92
C ARG A 127 15.06 12.60 4.09
N ALA A 128 16.19 12.08 4.58
CA ALA A 128 16.94 12.68 5.69
C ALA A 128 16.08 13.07 6.90
N GLY A 129 15.07 12.24 7.23
CA GLY A 129 14.19 12.47 8.38
C GLY A 129 13.08 13.50 8.19
N VAL A 130 12.83 13.96 6.96
CA VAL A 130 11.68 14.83 6.62
C VAL A 130 10.80 14.19 5.56
N VAL A 131 9.49 14.40 5.65
CA VAL A 131 8.54 14.00 4.61
C VAL A 131 8.74 14.91 3.40
N VAL A 132 9.15 14.34 2.27
CA VAL A 132 9.38 15.06 1.00
C VAL A 132 8.26 14.85 0.00
N HIS A 133 7.44 13.81 0.19
CA HIS A 133 6.26 13.54 -0.62
C HIS A 133 5.23 12.73 0.18
N ARG A 134 3.94 12.95 -0.09
CA ARG A 134 2.80 12.24 0.49
C ARG A 134 1.71 12.13 -0.57
N SER A 135 1.09 10.97 -0.70
CA SER A 135 -0.10 10.79 -1.54
C SER A 135 -1.28 11.55 -0.97
N ASN A 136 -2.19 11.98 -1.85
CA ASN A 136 -3.48 12.51 -1.40
C ASN A 136 -4.45 11.34 -1.16
N GLU A 137 -5.17 11.41 -0.05
CA GLU A 137 -6.32 10.55 0.21
C GLU A 137 -7.48 10.98 -0.69
N GLN A 138 -8.20 10.00 -1.23
CA GLN A 138 -9.38 10.22 -2.08
C GLN A 138 -10.63 9.71 -1.37
N GLN A 139 -11.55 10.62 -1.05
CA GLN A 139 -12.82 10.31 -0.42
C GLN A 139 -13.96 11.11 -1.08
N HIS A 140 -15.14 10.49 -1.21
CA HIS A 140 -16.36 11.17 -1.67
C HIS A 140 -16.92 12.10 -0.59
N TYR A 141 -16.86 11.64 0.66
CA TYR A 141 -17.21 12.34 1.89
C TYR A 141 -16.28 11.83 3.00
N PHE A 142 -16.25 12.50 4.16
CA PHE A 142 -15.44 12.06 5.29
C PHE A 142 -15.59 10.56 5.57
N ASN A 143 -14.46 9.84 5.59
CA ASN A 143 -14.39 8.40 5.85
C ASN A 143 -15.24 7.55 4.87
N THR A 144 -15.41 8.02 3.65
CA THR A 144 -16.07 7.30 2.54
C THR A 144 -15.13 7.29 1.32
N PRO A 145 -14.18 6.34 1.24
CA PRO A 145 -13.16 6.34 0.21
C PRO A 145 -13.70 6.04 -1.18
N TYR A 146 -12.96 6.53 -2.17
CA TYR A 146 -13.05 6.02 -3.54
C TYR A 146 -12.65 4.55 -3.56
N GLN A 147 -13.38 3.72 -4.29
CA GLN A 147 -13.20 2.27 -4.24
C GLN A 147 -13.62 1.60 -5.54
N LEU A 148 -12.88 0.57 -5.94
CA LEU A 148 -13.35 -0.37 -6.95
C LEU A 148 -14.36 -1.28 -6.29
N ALA A 149 -15.50 -1.55 -6.93
CA ALA A 149 -16.50 -2.47 -6.38
C ALA A 149 -17.12 -3.37 -7.43
N ILE A 150 -17.33 -4.63 -7.05
CA ILE A 150 -18.18 -5.60 -7.76
C ILE A 150 -19.41 -5.81 -6.88
N ALA A 151 -20.51 -5.17 -7.27
CA ALA A 151 -21.78 -5.30 -6.59
C ALA A 151 -22.57 -6.52 -7.09
N PRO A 152 -23.43 -7.13 -6.25
CA PRO A 152 -24.42 -8.09 -6.70
C PRO A 152 -25.36 -7.43 -7.74
N PRO A 153 -25.92 -8.20 -8.70
CA PRO A 153 -26.85 -7.67 -9.70
C PRO A 153 -28.01 -6.86 -9.11
N GLU A 154 -28.50 -7.25 -7.93
CA GLU A 154 -29.63 -6.60 -7.25
C GLU A 154 -29.28 -5.24 -6.63
N ALA A 155 -27.99 -4.95 -6.40
CA ALA A 155 -27.50 -3.75 -5.72
C ALA A 155 -26.57 -2.89 -6.60
N GLN A 156 -26.54 -3.16 -7.90
CA GLN A 156 -25.58 -2.55 -8.84
C GLN A 156 -25.69 -1.02 -8.93
N ASN A 157 -26.87 -0.46 -8.68
CA ASN A 157 -27.11 0.99 -8.66
C ASN A 157 -26.96 1.63 -7.25
N LEU A 158 -26.66 0.82 -6.22
CA LEU A 158 -26.57 1.26 -4.83
C LEU A 158 -25.12 1.24 -4.32
N ALA A 159 -24.23 0.48 -4.96
CA ALA A 159 -22.83 0.42 -4.59
C ALA A 159 -22.04 1.59 -5.19
N LEU A 160 -21.21 2.24 -4.38
CA LEU A 160 -20.17 3.12 -4.88
C LEU A 160 -19.12 2.25 -5.59
N SER A 161 -18.95 2.46 -6.90
CA SER A 161 -17.95 1.78 -7.71
C SER A 161 -17.31 2.81 -8.63
N ASP A 162 -16.05 3.13 -8.33
CA ASP A 162 -15.27 4.12 -9.07
C ASP A 162 -14.49 3.47 -10.20
N SER A 163 -14.16 4.25 -11.24
CA SER A 163 -13.30 3.78 -12.33
C SER A 163 -11.83 3.82 -11.89
N PRO A 164 -10.99 2.85 -12.29
CA PRO A 164 -9.53 2.95 -12.12
C PRO A 164 -8.91 4.24 -12.67
N ASP A 165 -9.53 4.84 -13.71
CA ASP A 165 -9.07 6.10 -14.30
C ASP A 165 -9.23 7.31 -13.35
N MET A 166 -9.97 7.16 -12.25
CA MET A 166 -10.15 8.19 -11.21
C MET A 166 -9.01 8.18 -10.17
N ALA A 167 -8.10 7.22 -10.23
CA ALA A 167 -6.98 7.13 -9.29
C ALA A 167 -6.08 8.38 -9.37
N ASP A 168 -5.75 8.95 -8.22
CA ASP A 168 -4.79 10.05 -8.13
C ASP A 168 -3.40 9.52 -8.52
N SER A 169 -2.92 9.97 -9.68
CA SER A 169 -1.69 9.50 -10.28
C SER A 169 -0.59 10.55 -10.10
N SER A 170 0.53 10.14 -9.54
CA SER A 170 1.65 11.04 -9.24
C SER A 170 3.00 10.39 -9.57
N TRP A 171 4.05 11.21 -9.62
CA TRP A 171 5.41 10.74 -9.73
C TRP A 171 6.36 11.57 -8.89
N PHE A 172 7.45 10.94 -8.44
CA PHE A 172 8.44 11.58 -7.57
C PHE A 172 9.85 11.06 -7.89
N SER A 173 10.83 11.97 -7.98
CA SER A 173 12.24 11.59 -8.16
C SER A 173 12.89 11.20 -6.85
N VAL A 174 13.39 9.96 -6.78
CA VAL A 174 14.00 9.40 -5.58
C VAL A 174 15.51 9.57 -5.54
N GLU A 175 16.04 9.54 -4.33
CA GLU A 175 17.47 9.51 -4.01
C GLU A 175 17.80 8.22 -3.23
N LEU A 176 19.09 7.82 -3.26
CA LEU A 176 19.55 6.70 -2.42
C LEU A 176 19.34 7.03 -0.95
N GLY A 177 18.80 6.07 -0.20
CA GLY A 177 18.46 6.22 1.21
C GLY A 177 17.09 6.83 1.47
N ASP A 178 16.33 7.23 0.43
CA ASP A 178 14.92 7.57 0.60
C ASP A 178 14.16 6.37 1.18
N VAL A 179 13.29 6.66 2.14
CA VAL A 179 12.43 5.67 2.79
C VAL A 179 11.00 5.88 2.29
N ILE A 180 10.38 4.84 1.75
CA ILE A 180 8.97 4.83 1.35
C ILE A 180 8.18 4.03 2.39
N VAL A 181 7.16 4.66 2.96
CA VAL A 181 6.15 3.98 3.78
C VAL A 181 4.87 3.92 2.95
N THR A 182 4.49 2.75 2.46
CA THR A 182 3.19 2.53 1.80
C THR A 182 2.30 1.77 2.78
N ALA A 183 1.10 2.25 3.06
CA ALA A 183 0.26 1.69 4.10
C ALA A 183 -1.24 1.91 3.86
N THR A 184 -2.06 1.17 4.59
CA THR A 184 -3.51 1.40 4.68
C THR A 184 -3.85 2.57 5.59
N ASP A 185 -5.09 3.05 5.51
CA ASP A 185 -5.65 4.10 6.37
C ASP A 185 -5.53 3.73 7.85
N GLY A 186 -5.65 2.45 8.22
CA GLY A 186 -5.42 1.98 9.59
C GLY A 186 -4.10 2.45 10.22
N LEU A 187 -3.05 2.67 9.41
CA LEU A 187 -1.83 3.35 9.88
C LEU A 187 -2.04 4.87 10.00
N PHE A 188 -2.41 5.52 8.90
CA PHE A 188 -2.40 6.98 8.77
C PHE A 188 -3.47 7.67 9.63
N ASP A 189 -4.59 7.01 9.87
CA ASP A 189 -5.65 7.46 10.76
C ASP A 189 -5.22 7.50 12.22
N ASN A 190 -4.19 6.73 12.58
CA ASN A 190 -3.73 6.57 13.96
C ASN A 190 -2.35 7.19 14.21
N LEU A 191 -1.47 7.28 13.22
CA LEU A 191 -0.13 7.87 13.37
C LEU A 191 0.05 9.15 12.53
N PRO A 192 0.24 10.32 13.18
CA PRO A 192 0.67 11.52 12.46
C PRO A 192 2.14 11.42 12.02
N ASP A 193 2.53 12.22 11.03
CA ASP A 193 3.86 12.21 10.41
C ASP A 193 5.01 12.19 11.43
N TYR A 194 4.94 13.01 12.48
CA TYR A 194 6.02 13.08 13.47
C TYR A 194 6.23 11.75 14.21
N MET A 195 5.18 10.94 14.42
CA MET A 195 5.31 9.60 15.02
C MET A 195 5.86 8.59 14.01
N ILE A 196 5.47 8.70 12.74
CA ILE A 196 6.05 7.87 11.66
C ILE A 196 7.56 8.15 11.59
N LEU A 197 7.95 9.43 11.51
CA LEU A 197 9.35 9.85 11.47
C LEU A 197 10.15 9.39 12.71
N ASP A 198 9.52 9.38 13.89
CA ASP A 198 10.12 8.88 15.13
C ASP A 198 10.47 7.38 15.04
N GLU A 199 9.56 6.56 14.52
CA GLU A 199 9.84 5.13 14.29
C GLU A 199 10.95 4.92 13.25
N LEU A 200 10.96 5.71 12.17
CA LEU A 200 11.96 5.59 11.10
C LEU A 200 13.39 5.90 11.56
N ARG A 201 13.58 6.67 12.63
CA ARG A 201 14.91 6.88 13.26
C ARG A 201 15.53 5.60 13.78
N GLY A 202 14.72 4.56 14.01
CA GLY A 202 15.19 3.25 14.46
C GLY A 202 15.84 2.39 13.37
N ILE A 203 15.80 2.79 12.09
CA ILE A 203 16.46 2.09 10.99
C ILE A 203 17.98 2.20 11.17
N LYS A 204 18.64 1.06 11.39
CA LYS A 204 20.10 1.00 11.59
C LYS A 204 20.87 0.77 10.29
N ASP A 205 20.28 -0.04 9.43
CA ASP A 205 20.78 -0.41 8.13
C ASP A 205 19.60 -0.69 7.18
N SER A 206 19.89 -0.78 5.89
CA SER A 206 18.91 -1.06 4.84
C SER A 206 18.60 -2.57 4.70
N SER A 207 18.90 -3.40 5.70
CA SER A 207 18.55 -4.82 5.64
C SER A 207 17.06 -5.04 5.85
N GLU A 208 16.52 -6.07 5.21
CA GLU A 208 15.11 -6.45 5.36
C GLU A 208 14.72 -6.71 6.82
N ALA A 209 15.62 -7.28 7.64
CA ALA A 209 15.37 -7.52 9.05
C ALA A 209 15.25 -6.23 9.87
N SER A 210 16.10 -5.23 9.58
CA SER A 210 16.02 -3.89 10.17
C SER A 210 14.68 -3.23 9.80
N LEU A 211 14.31 -3.26 8.51
CA LEU A 211 13.05 -2.68 8.04
C LEU A 211 11.83 -3.38 8.63
N ARG A 212 11.83 -4.72 8.71
CA ARG A 212 10.72 -5.50 9.27
C ARG A 212 10.43 -5.12 10.72
N ARG A 213 11.47 -5.01 11.54
CA ARG A 213 11.35 -4.57 12.94
C ARG A 213 10.71 -3.18 13.06
N ILE A 214 11.06 -2.26 12.16
CA ILE A 214 10.50 -0.91 12.18
C ILE A 214 9.05 -0.91 11.68
N ALA A 215 8.72 -1.66 10.64
CA ALA A 215 7.34 -1.85 10.19
C ALA A 215 6.46 -2.47 11.30
N GLU A 216 6.98 -3.46 12.03
CA GLU A 216 6.31 -4.06 13.19
C GLU A 216 6.08 -3.05 14.32
N ASN A 217 7.10 -2.29 14.70
CA ASN A 217 6.96 -1.25 15.73
C ASN A 217 5.90 -0.22 15.35
N MET A 218 5.93 0.23 14.09
CA MET A 218 5.00 1.20 13.54
C MET A 218 3.56 0.67 13.56
N ALA A 219 3.33 -0.53 13.04
CA ALA A 219 1.99 -1.16 13.04
C ALA A 219 1.47 -1.40 14.47
N GLN A 220 2.32 -1.86 15.39
CA GLN A 220 1.92 -2.06 16.79
C GLN A 220 1.64 -0.76 17.53
N ARG A 221 2.38 0.32 17.23
CA ARG A 221 2.12 1.65 17.80
C ARG A 221 0.80 2.21 17.30
N ALA A 222 0.54 2.10 15.99
CA ALA A 222 -0.74 2.48 15.40
C ALA A 222 -1.90 1.71 16.05
N ARG A 223 -1.77 0.38 16.16
CA ARG A 223 -2.77 -0.47 16.82
C ARG A 223 -3.04 -0.04 18.26
N ARG A 224 -2.00 0.21 19.07
CA ARG A 224 -2.21 0.64 20.46
C ARG A 224 -2.99 1.95 20.55
N LEU A 225 -2.65 2.92 19.71
CA LEU A 225 -3.32 4.22 19.67
C LEU A 225 -4.73 4.14 19.08
N ALA A 226 -4.97 3.20 18.16
CA ALA A 226 -6.29 2.91 17.60
C ALA A 226 -7.32 2.57 18.67
N TYR A 227 -6.90 1.94 19.77
CA TYR A 227 -7.77 1.56 20.90
C TYR A 227 -7.70 2.53 22.10
N ASP A 228 -6.97 3.65 21.99
CA ASP A 228 -6.95 4.66 23.05
C ASP A 228 -8.13 5.63 22.89
N PRO A 229 -9.12 5.64 23.80
CA PRO A 229 -10.30 6.50 23.69
C PRO A 229 -10.02 7.99 23.95
N ASN A 230 -8.88 8.30 24.58
CA ASN A 230 -8.50 9.68 24.92
C ASN A 230 -7.49 10.27 23.92
N TYR A 231 -7.06 9.49 22.94
CA TYR A 231 -6.09 9.92 21.95
C TYR A 231 -6.76 10.78 20.87
N MET A 232 -6.21 11.96 20.62
CA MET A 232 -6.66 12.83 19.54
C MET A 232 -5.98 12.43 18.21
N SER A 233 -6.45 11.32 17.64
CA SER A 233 -5.90 10.72 16.42
C SER A 233 -6.01 11.63 15.19
N PRO A 234 -5.20 11.42 14.15
CA PRO A 234 -5.43 12.03 12.83
C PRO A 234 -6.88 11.87 12.35
N PHE A 235 -7.44 10.66 12.45
CA PHE A 235 -8.84 10.38 12.11
C PHE A 235 -9.80 11.27 12.90
N ALA A 236 -9.69 11.26 14.22
CA ALA A 236 -10.63 11.97 15.06
C ALA A 236 -10.48 13.51 14.93
N ARG A 237 -9.28 14.02 14.61
CA ARG A 237 -9.09 15.43 14.21
C ARG A 237 -9.84 15.74 12.91
N SER A 238 -9.67 14.89 11.90
CA SER A 238 -10.39 15.04 10.63
C SER A 238 -11.92 14.93 10.82
N ALA A 239 -12.38 14.05 11.72
CA ALA A 239 -13.79 13.95 12.11
C ALA A 239 -14.32 15.26 12.68
N CYS A 240 -13.58 15.87 13.62
CA CYS A 240 -13.90 17.19 14.20
C CYS A 240 -13.93 18.29 13.14
N ASP A 241 -12.96 18.32 12.23
CA ASP A 241 -12.91 19.29 11.13
C ASP A 241 -14.11 19.13 10.17
N ASN A 242 -14.68 17.92 10.10
CA ASN A 242 -15.91 17.60 9.36
C ASN A 242 -17.20 17.69 10.20
N GLY A 243 -17.13 18.28 11.40
CA GLY A 243 -18.29 18.59 12.24
C GLY A 243 -18.77 17.45 13.14
N LEU A 244 -17.98 16.38 13.30
CA LEU A 244 -18.27 15.27 14.22
C LEU A 244 -17.52 15.45 15.54
N ASP A 245 -18.21 15.40 16.67
CA ASP A 245 -17.57 15.47 17.99
C ASP A 245 -17.07 14.08 18.41
N VAL A 246 -15.88 13.71 17.95
CA VAL A 246 -15.26 12.38 18.16
C VAL A 246 -13.87 12.52 18.76
N THR A 247 -13.57 11.65 19.73
CA THR A 247 -12.23 11.46 20.29
C THR A 247 -11.84 9.99 20.25
N GLY A 248 -10.54 9.71 20.27
CA GLY A 248 -9.99 8.36 20.27
C GLY A 248 -9.30 7.98 18.96
N GLY A 249 -8.70 6.80 18.95
CA GLY A 249 -8.20 6.16 17.73
C GLY A 249 -9.31 5.54 16.86
N LYS A 250 -8.94 5.09 15.67
CA LYS A 250 -9.81 4.33 14.76
C LYS A 250 -9.30 2.88 14.69
N PRO A 251 -9.95 1.93 15.38
CA PRO A 251 -9.64 0.51 15.23
C PRO A 251 -9.86 0.04 13.80
N ASP A 252 -8.78 -0.36 13.12
CA ASP A 252 -8.84 -0.88 11.76
C ASP A 252 -7.76 -1.94 11.51
N ASP A 253 -7.86 -2.63 10.38
CA ASP A 253 -6.78 -3.47 9.87
C ASP A 253 -5.61 -2.57 9.42
N ILE A 254 -4.39 -2.98 9.76
CA ILE A 254 -3.18 -2.17 9.55
C ILE A 254 -2.20 -2.96 8.72
N THR A 255 -1.84 -2.41 7.56
CA THR A 255 -0.80 -2.95 6.68
C THR A 255 0.24 -1.89 6.39
N VAL A 256 1.52 -2.25 6.57
CA VAL A 256 2.67 -1.36 6.34
C VAL A 256 3.68 -2.07 5.46
N LEU A 257 4.02 -1.46 4.33
CA LEU A 257 5.21 -1.74 3.54
C LEU A 257 6.25 -0.66 3.81
N LEU A 258 7.41 -1.06 4.29
CA LEU A 258 8.54 -0.18 4.52
C LEU A 258 9.65 -0.52 3.54
N SER A 259 9.96 0.42 2.66
CA SER A 259 10.98 0.27 1.62
C SER A 259 12.07 1.30 1.75
N VAL A 260 13.31 0.93 1.41
CA VAL A 260 14.43 1.85 1.29
C VAL A 260 15.01 1.77 -0.11
N VAL A 261 15.25 2.93 -0.71
CA VAL A 261 15.92 3.05 -2.01
C VAL A 261 17.41 2.75 -1.84
N THR A 262 17.89 1.70 -2.48
CA THR A 262 19.30 1.26 -2.47
C THR A 262 19.86 1.18 -3.88
N GLU A 263 21.17 0.97 -3.99
CA GLU A 263 21.75 0.54 -5.26
C GLU A 263 21.21 -0.85 -5.60
N TYR A 264 20.88 -1.08 -6.87
CA TYR A 264 20.45 -2.38 -7.36
C TYR A 264 21.68 -3.25 -7.58
N ALA A 265 21.85 -4.26 -6.72
CA ALA A 265 22.75 -5.38 -6.97
C ALA A 265 21.94 -6.42 -7.75
N GLY A 266 22.08 -6.45 -9.08
CA GLY A 266 21.31 -7.38 -9.91
C GLY A 266 21.48 -8.83 -9.46
N ASP A 267 20.37 -9.54 -9.35
CA ASP A 267 20.32 -11.00 -9.12
C ASP A 267 20.70 -11.79 -10.38
#